data_AF-A0A851EQ10-F1
#
_entry.id   AF-A0A851EQ10-F1
#
_cell.length_a   1.000
_cell.length_b   1.000
_cell.length_c   1.000
_cell.angle_alpha   90.00
_cell.angle_beta   90.00
_cell.angle_gamma   90.00
#
_symmetry.space_group_name_H-M   'P 1'
#
loop_
_entity.id
_entity.type
_entity.pdbx_description
1 polymer ?
#
loop_
_entity_poly.entity_id
_entity_poly.type
_entity_poly.pdbx_seq_one_letter_code
_entity_poly.pdbx_strand_id
1 'polypeptide(L)'
;GSSCVCEPGYRMVSHNGGFSVTCEKCPENMSGVTQDGWNCITCPKGLTSKGNCKCPNNEILVERSIDGILLNEALCIHCNGSEQSFSASDASGSRCVRCEKTFIQVSKSCDCNSPNILTGGLCFLAREGLPPKGVATVRFAQLGITLTSAWFLKNLQSSAFACWLYSNLTACQALGNMCVMNMNSLHSSSTDACGLFQYIFVSTARVGIVHSIPYWRHNLPWLYYGDQPGLASQVLEKNHFPTTFSFKGTDKDVKLKFIAASFDAAGNFLKWQSLEGGILQLCPDTQTKLNAAFAFGTTYQQSCKISVSRILLDFANPVFYDLFLEYNAGNGQQDLWAVPVLNLNLQYNEQFVNQGSNMNNWLLTRRFFLVDALSGKENDLGKPPRVIRIASKITISIRLVSHTQRGTIYPPLITVSYTDVLIQNPETQSVMVSFSVSYEMNQSEAQIQTDIALGVLGGLAVLWSLLKTAGWKRRTGSSIIDLQ
;
A
#
# COMPACT_ATOMS: atom_id res chain seq x y z
N GLY A 1 -26.66 -10.93 22.64
CA GLY A 1 -25.50 -11.84 22.70
C GLY A 1 -26.01 -13.26 22.61
N SER A 2 -25.36 -14.11 21.82
CA SER A 2 -25.80 -15.48 21.52
C SER A 2 -25.15 -16.56 22.40
N SER A 3 -24.45 -16.19 23.48
CA SER A 3 -23.81 -17.11 24.42
C SER A 3 -24.08 -16.69 25.86
N CYS A 4 -24.57 -17.61 26.69
CA CYS A 4 -24.72 -17.42 28.13
C CYS A 4 -23.44 -17.87 28.85
N VAL A 5 -23.04 -17.12 29.89
CA VAL A 5 -21.90 -17.45 30.75
C VAL A 5 -22.35 -17.43 32.20
N CYS A 6 -21.72 -18.24 33.06
CA CYS A 6 -22.03 -18.26 34.48
C CYS A 6 -21.60 -16.95 35.17
N GLU A 7 -22.31 -16.57 36.23
CA GLU A 7 -21.93 -15.42 37.06
C GLU A 7 -20.60 -15.68 37.80
N PRO A 8 -19.86 -14.61 38.20
CA PRO A 8 -18.64 -14.77 38.98
C PRO A 8 -18.82 -15.66 40.21
N GLY A 9 -17.93 -16.64 40.37
CA GLY A 9 -17.99 -17.63 41.46
C GLY A 9 -18.88 -18.84 41.19
N TYR A 10 -19.41 -19.00 39.97
CA TYR A 10 -20.13 -20.20 39.54
C TYR A 10 -19.40 -20.89 38.39
N ARG A 11 -19.21 -22.21 38.50
CA ARG A 11 -18.65 -23.04 37.42
C ARG A 11 -19.74 -23.50 36.46
N MET A 12 -19.36 -23.73 35.21
CA MET A 12 -20.18 -24.35 34.18
C MET A 12 -20.24 -25.86 34.37
N VAL A 13 -21.45 -26.42 34.39
CA VAL A 13 -21.68 -27.87 34.49
C VAL A 13 -22.09 -28.45 33.14
N SER A 14 -22.89 -27.70 32.36
CA SER A 14 -23.31 -28.12 31.02
C SER A 14 -23.63 -26.92 30.13
N HIS A 15 -23.18 -27.00 28.88
CA HIS A 15 -23.46 -26.01 27.84
C HIS A 15 -23.49 -26.69 26.46
N ASN A 16 -24.68 -26.78 25.87
CA ASN A 16 -24.92 -27.41 24.57
C ASN A 16 -25.11 -26.38 23.43
N GLY A 17 -24.56 -25.17 23.58
CA GLY A 17 -24.64 -24.11 22.56
C GLY A 17 -25.99 -23.40 22.42
N GLY A 18 -26.92 -23.61 23.36
CA GLY A 18 -28.22 -22.92 23.43
C GLY A 18 -28.26 -21.83 24.51
N PHE A 19 -29.42 -21.20 24.69
CA PHE A 19 -29.64 -20.14 25.71
C PHE A 19 -29.69 -20.65 27.16
N SER A 20 -29.60 -21.96 27.38
CA SER A 20 -29.63 -22.59 28.69
C SER A 20 -28.24 -23.11 29.04
N VAL A 21 -27.67 -22.57 30.11
CA VAL A 21 -26.43 -23.04 30.73
C VAL A 21 -26.74 -23.41 32.18
N THR A 22 -26.17 -24.52 32.65
CA THR A 22 -26.30 -24.93 34.05
C THR A 22 -25.03 -24.54 34.78
N CYS A 23 -25.20 -23.74 35.82
CA CYS A 23 -24.12 -23.20 36.63
C CYS A 23 -24.25 -23.66 38.07
N GLU A 24 -23.12 -23.97 38.71
CA GLU A 24 -23.07 -24.41 40.11
C GLU A 24 -22.14 -23.49 40.89
N LYS A 25 -22.57 -23.07 42.09
CA LYS A 25 -21.78 -22.17 42.94
C LYS A 25 -20.52 -22.87 43.41
N CYS A 26 -19.38 -22.21 43.29
CA CYS A 26 -18.14 -22.74 43.83
C CYS A 26 -18.15 -22.79 45.37
N PRO A 27 -17.53 -23.82 45.97
CA PRO A 27 -17.39 -23.93 47.42
C PRO A 27 -16.71 -22.71 48.05
N GLU A 28 -17.04 -22.37 49.31
CA GLU A 28 -16.48 -21.18 49.98
C GLU A 28 -14.94 -21.20 50.12
N ASN A 29 -14.33 -22.40 50.16
CA ASN A 29 -12.88 -22.59 50.20
C ASN A 29 -12.19 -22.50 48.82
N MET A 30 -12.96 -22.49 47.73
CA MET A 30 -12.50 -22.39 46.35
C MET A 30 -13.21 -21.22 45.68
N SER A 31 -12.74 -20.01 45.96
CA SER A 31 -13.41 -18.78 45.57
C SER A 31 -13.30 -18.43 44.08
N GLY A 32 -12.46 -19.15 43.32
CA GLY A 32 -12.23 -18.91 41.90
C GLY A 32 -12.76 -19.98 40.97
N VAL A 33 -12.98 -19.57 39.72
CA VAL A 33 -13.29 -20.46 38.59
C VAL A 33 -12.08 -20.49 37.65
N THR A 34 -11.80 -21.65 37.08
CA THR A 34 -10.75 -21.82 36.06
C THR A 34 -11.01 -20.94 34.84
N GLN A 35 -9.97 -20.62 34.06
CA GLN A 35 -10.12 -19.76 32.88
C GLN A 35 -11.08 -20.32 31.83
N ASP A 36 -11.18 -21.65 31.72
CA ASP A 36 -12.12 -22.34 30.84
C ASP A 36 -13.58 -22.34 31.37
N GLY A 37 -13.79 -21.94 32.63
CA GLY A 37 -15.10 -21.82 33.26
C GLY A 37 -15.66 -23.11 33.87
N TRP A 38 -14.96 -24.25 33.79
CA TRP A 38 -15.55 -25.57 34.09
C TRP A 38 -15.29 -26.09 35.51
N ASN A 39 -14.29 -25.56 36.19
CA ASN A 39 -13.89 -26.05 37.50
C ASN A 39 -13.72 -24.91 38.51
N CYS A 40 -14.00 -25.22 39.78
CA CYS A 40 -13.66 -24.34 40.90
C CYS A 40 -12.24 -24.64 41.34
N ILE A 41 -11.50 -23.61 41.73
CA ILE A 41 -10.10 -23.71 42.15
C ILE A 41 -9.76 -22.64 43.20
N THR A 42 -8.80 -22.93 44.08
CA THR A 42 -8.28 -21.94 45.02
C THR A 42 -7.30 -21.01 44.33
N CYS A 43 -7.43 -19.69 44.52
CA CYS A 43 -6.59 -18.68 43.87
C CYS A 43 -5.59 -18.04 44.85
N PRO A 44 -4.27 -18.09 44.58
CA PRO A 44 -3.25 -17.67 45.54
C PRO A 44 -3.12 -16.15 45.70
N LYS A 45 -3.49 -15.38 44.66
CA LYS A 45 -3.27 -13.92 44.57
C LYS A 45 -4.55 -13.13 44.27
N GLY A 46 -5.70 -13.74 44.59
CA GLY A 46 -7.02 -13.13 44.46
C GLY A 46 -7.70 -13.37 43.11
N LEU A 47 -8.83 -12.68 42.91
CA LEU A 47 -9.77 -12.89 41.81
C LEU A 47 -9.83 -11.67 40.90
N THR A 48 -10.11 -11.92 39.62
CA THR A 48 -10.55 -10.89 38.67
C THR A 48 -12.01 -10.52 38.92
N SER A 49 -12.49 -9.42 38.30
CA SER A 49 -13.91 -9.04 38.35
C SER A 49 -14.86 -10.08 37.75
N LYS A 50 -14.34 -11.03 36.97
CA LYS A 50 -15.08 -12.15 36.40
C LYS A 50 -15.11 -13.40 37.31
N GLY A 51 -14.42 -13.38 38.45
CA GLY A 51 -14.32 -14.52 39.36
C GLY A 51 -13.25 -15.55 38.99
N ASN A 52 -12.36 -15.26 38.05
CA ASN A 52 -11.23 -16.13 37.70
C ASN A 52 -9.98 -15.77 38.53
N CYS A 53 -9.07 -16.72 38.71
CA CYS A 53 -7.79 -16.45 39.37
C CYS A 53 -6.99 -15.35 38.65
N LYS A 54 -6.30 -14.51 39.43
CA LYS A 54 -5.42 -13.45 38.94
C LYS A 54 -3.99 -13.68 39.42
N CYS A 55 -3.03 -13.57 38.50
CA CYS A 55 -1.61 -13.48 38.84
C CYS A 55 -1.07 -12.04 38.68
N PRO A 56 -0.05 -11.66 39.47
CA PRO A 56 0.75 -10.45 39.27
C PRO A 56 1.36 -10.32 37.86
N ASN A 57 1.84 -9.12 37.55
CA ASN A 57 2.60 -8.87 36.31
C ASN A 57 3.87 -9.75 36.28
N ASN A 58 4.24 -10.22 35.09
CA ASN A 58 5.38 -11.10 34.85
C ASN A 58 5.27 -12.52 35.44
N GLU A 59 4.07 -12.92 35.87
CA GLU A 59 3.75 -14.30 36.28
C GLU A 59 2.72 -14.92 35.34
N ILE A 60 2.77 -16.23 35.19
CA ILE A 60 1.78 -17.02 34.43
C ILE A 60 0.87 -17.78 35.38
N LEU A 61 -0.40 -17.85 35.02
CA LEU A 61 -1.40 -18.63 35.75
C LEU A 61 -1.37 -20.09 35.27
N VAL A 62 -1.18 -21.01 36.21
CA VAL A 62 -1.21 -22.45 35.96
C VAL A 62 -2.27 -23.08 36.84
N GLU A 63 -3.34 -23.57 36.22
CA GLU A 63 -4.49 -24.20 36.91
C GLU A 63 -4.47 -25.73 36.78
N ARG A 64 -3.70 -26.26 35.82
CA ARG A 64 -3.58 -27.69 35.54
C ARG A 64 -2.12 -28.10 35.42
N SER A 65 -1.82 -29.34 35.80
CA SER A 65 -0.51 -29.95 35.55
C SER A 65 -0.31 -30.26 34.05
N ILE A 66 0.92 -30.61 33.68
CA ILE A 66 1.30 -30.90 32.28
C ILE A 66 0.52 -32.08 31.66
N ASP A 67 0.01 -32.98 32.50
CA ASP A 67 -0.84 -34.12 32.18
C ASP A 67 -2.35 -33.77 32.20
N GLY A 68 -2.69 -32.49 32.47
CA GLY A 68 -4.06 -31.96 32.40
C GLY A 68 -4.88 -32.10 33.69
N ILE A 69 -4.30 -32.61 34.77
CA ILE A 69 -4.99 -32.74 36.06
C ILE A 69 -5.18 -31.36 36.68
N LEU A 70 -6.38 -31.08 37.19
CA LEU A 70 -6.69 -29.84 37.90
C LEU A 70 -5.90 -29.77 39.21
N LEU A 71 -5.25 -28.63 39.45
CA LEU A 71 -4.56 -28.37 40.70
C LEU A 71 -5.57 -27.97 41.79
N ASN A 72 -5.29 -28.32 43.04
CA ASN A 72 -6.13 -27.89 44.17
C ASN A 72 -6.08 -26.37 44.37
N GLU A 73 -4.90 -25.78 44.17
CA GLU A 73 -4.64 -24.35 44.18
C GLU A 73 -3.89 -23.96 42.90
N ALA A 74 -4.33 -22.90 42.25
CA ALA A 74 -3.66 -22.38 41.07
C ALA A 74 -2.26 -21.86 41.43
N LEU A 75 -1.30 -21.99 40.51
CA LEU A 75 0.04 -21.50 40.71
C LEU A 75 0.25 -20.24 39.87
N CYS A 76 0.87 -19.22 40.47
CA CYS A 76 1.43 -18.10 39.73
C CYS A 76 2.93 -18.32 39.60
N ILE A 77 3.39 -18.64 38.40
CA ILE A 77 4.79 -18.97 38.12
C ILE A 77 5.47 -17.75 37.51
N HIS A 78 6.54 -17.28 38.13
CA HIS A 78 7.31 -16.16 37.62
C HIS A 78 8.12 -16.54 36.38
N CYS A 79 8.04 -15.71 35.34
CA CYS A 79 8.86 -15.89 34.15
C CYS A 79 10.29 -15.44 34.43
N ASN A 80 11.26 -16.31 34.14
CA ASN A 80 12.66 -16.02 34.42
C ASN A 80 13.19 -14.92 33.48
N GLY A 81 13.30 -13.71 34.00
CA GLY A 81 13.83 -12.54 33.27
C GLY A 81 15.36 -12.44 33.26
N SER A 82 16.09 -13.34 33.92
CA SER A 82 17.56 -13.30 34.02
C SER A 82 18.28 -13.78 32.75
N GLU A 83 19.60 -13.56 32.68
CA GLU A 83 20.42 -13.71 31.47
C GLU A 83 20.36 -15.08 30.78
N GLN A 84 19.95 -16.13 31.49
CA GLN A 84 19.84 -17.47 30.92
C GLN A 84 18.54 -17.67 30.12
N SER A 85 17.46 -16.95 30.46
CA SER A 85 16.12 -17.18 29.90
C SER A 85 15.55 -15.97 29.17
N PHE A 86 15.75 -14.75 29.69
CA PHE A 86 15.17 -13.50 29.18
C PHE A 86 13.70 -13.66 28.79
N SER A 87 12.87 -14.11 29.74
CA SER A 87 11.46 -14.40 29.50
C SER A 87 10.56 -13.56 30.38
N ALA A 88 9.43 -13.15 29.83
CA ALA A 88 8.36 -12.45 30.52
C ALA A 88 7.01 -13.08 30.20
N SER A 89 5.99 -12.83 31.04
CA SER A 89 4.65 -13.32 30.73
C SER A 89 4.11 -12.64 29.47
N ASP A 90 3.41 -13.41 28.64
CA ASP A 90 2.71 -12.84 27.49
C ASP A 90 1.53 -11.97 27.95
N ALA A 91 0.92 -11.22 27.02
CA ALA A 91 -0.18 -10.30 27.34
C ALA A 91 -1.40 -11.00 27.98
N SER A 92 -1.54 -12.32 27.80
CA SER A 92 -2.60 -13.13 28.40
C SER A 92 -2.24 -13.71 29.77
N GLY A 93 -0.97 -13.64 30.19
CA GLY A 93 -0.49 -14.26 31.43
C GLY A 93 -0.57 -15.78 31.41
N SER A 94 -0.55 -16.40 30.23
CA SER A 94 -0.69 -17.87 30.08
C SER A 94 0.63 -18.57 29.83
N ARG A 95 1.63 -17.86 29.31
CA ARG A 95 2.93 -18.46 28.96
C ARG A 95 4.07 -17.47 29.12
N CYS A 96 5.23 -18.00 29.49
CA CYS A 96 6.49 -17.25 29.48
C CYS A 96 7.02 -17.22 28.05
N VAL A 97 7.16 -16.03 27.50
CA VAL A 97 7.69 -15.78 26.15
C VAL A 97 9.02 -15.05 26.26
N ARG A 98 9.91 -15.34 25.31
CA ARG A 98 11.19 -14.64 25.25
C ARG A 98 10.99 -13.16 24.94
N CYS A 99 11.72 -12.33 25.65
CA CYS A 99 11.70 -10.89 25.50
C CYS A 99 12.31 -10.45 24.17
N GLU A 100 11.82 -9.34 23.66
CA GLU A 100 12.27 -8.82 22.37
C GLU A 100 13.76 -8.43 22.46
N LYS A 101 14.50 -8.63 21.36
CA LYS A 101 15.96 -8.52 21.32
C LYS A 101 16.46 -7.12 21.73
N THR A 102 15.72 -6.06 21.43
CA THR A 102 16.07 -4.69 21.79
C THR A 102 16.08 -4.51 23.32
N PHE A 103 15.12 -5.07 24.05
CA PHE A 103 15.13 -5.06 25.53
C PHE A 103 16.38 -5.75 26.07
N ILE A 104 16.67 -6.96 25.57
CA ILE A 104 17.83 -7.74 25.99
C ILE A 104 19.14 -6.98 25.71
N GLN A 105 19.23 -6.30 24.56
CA GLN A 105 20.42 -5.51 24.20
C GLN A 105 20.58 -4.25 25.04
N VAL A 106 19.48 -3.62 25.45
CA VAL A 106 19.47 -2.34 26.16
C VAL A 106 19.63 -2.50 27.67
N SER A 107 18.81 -3.34 28.30
CA SER A 107 18.71 -3.45 29.76
C SER A 107 19.13 -4.81 30.32
N LYS A 108 19.43 -5.81 29.46
CA LYS A 108 19.64 -7.20 29.88
C LYS A 108 18.46 -7.74 30.70
N SER A 109 17.27 -7.25 30.41
CA SER A 109 16.02 -7.70 31.02
C SER A 109 14.87 -7.55 30.03
N CYS A 110 13.65 -7.77 30.50
CA CYS A 110 12.42 -7.56 29.76
C CYS A 110 11.80 -6.19 30.04
N ASP A 111 12.48 -5.37 30.85
CA ASP A 111 11.99 -4.07 31.29
C ASP A 111 12.71 -2.95 30.54
N CYS A 112 11.93 -1.98 30.07
CA CYS A 112 12.44 -0.77 29.44
C CYS A 112 12.36 0.41 30.42
N ASN A 113 13.28 0.43 31.39
CA ASN A 113 13.30 1.44 32.43
C ASN A 113 13.92 2.75 31.94
N SER A 114 13.47 3.88 32.50
CA SER A 114 14.06 5.21 32.29
C SER A 114 15.57 5.18 32.58
N PRO A 115 16.44 5.77 31.74
CA PRO A 115 16.15 6.75 30.67
C PRO A 115 15.84 6.15 29.29
N ASN A 116 15.64 4.84 29.17
CA ASN A 116 15.35 4.20 27.88
C ASN A 116 13.96 4.59 27.34
N ILE A 117 13.81 4.53 26.02
CA ILE A 117 12.59 4.92 25.31
C ILE A 117 11.85 3.65 24.88
N LEU A 118 10.67 3.43 25.49
CA LEU A 118 9.73 2.38 25.08
C LEU A 118 8.79 2.93 24.00
N THR A 119 8.82 2.35 22.81
CA THR A 119 7.89 2.71 21.73
C THR A 119 7.63 1.54 20.78
N GLY A 120 6.38 1.37 20.35
CA GLY A 120 5.96 0.29 19.45
C GLY A 120 6.33 -1.12 19.91
N GLY A 121 6.40 -1.35 21.22
CA GLY A 121 6.81 -2.63 21.80
C GLY A 121 8.30 -2.94 21.67
N LEU A 122 9.14 -1.94 21.41
CA LEU A 122 10.60 -2.02 21.36
C LEU A 122 11.22 -1.06 22.38
N CYS A 123 12.41 -1.41 22.89
CA CYS A 123 13.14 -0.61 23.86
C CYS A 123 14.43 -0.04 23.24
N PHE A 124 14.61 1.27 23.31
CA PHE A 124 15.76 1.94 22.73
C PHE A 124 16.55 2.71 23.80
N LEU A 125 17.88 2.66 23.71
CA LEU A 125 18.74 3.52 24.52
C LEU A 125 18.53 4.98 24.13
N ALA A 126 18.20 5.84 25.09
CA ALA A 126 18.21 7.27 24.87
C ALA A 126 19.66 7.73 24.63
N ARG A 127 19.94 8.18 23.40
CA ARG A 127 21.25 8.67 22.97
C ARG A 127 21.07 9.85 22.03
N GLU A 128 22.09 10.69 21.92
CA GLU A 128 22.17 11.69 20.87
C GLU A 128 22.20 11.02 19.48
N GLY A 129 21.54 11.64 18.51
CA GLY A 129 21.47 11.13 17.13
C GLY A 129 20.32 10.16 16.84
N LEU A 130 19.32 10.03 17.73
CA LEU A 130 18.05 9.40 17.38
C LEU A 130 17.23 10.30 16.44
N PRO A 131 16.43 9.72 15.52
CA PRO A 131 15.47 10.49 14.74
C PRO A 131 14.56 11.37 15.62
N PRO A 132 14.09 12.52 15.11
CA PRO A 132 13.20 13.39 15.87
C PRO A 132 11.89 12.67 16.25
N LYS A 133 11.13 13.26 17.17
CA LYS A 133 9.81 12.73 17.53
C LYS A 133 8.86 12.86 16.34
N GLY A 134 8.35 11.72 15.90
CA GLY A 134 7.40 11.57 14.83
C GLY A 134 6.03 12.15 15.17
N VAL A 135 5.44 12.85 14.22
CA VAL A 135 4.06 13.33 14.31
C VAL A 135 3.14 12.25 13.73
N ALA A 136 2.29 11.69 14.60
CA ALA A 136 1.36 10.61 14.24
C ALA A 136 0.04 11.11 13.60
N THR A 137 -0.04 12.38 13.23
CA THR A 137 -1.22 12.93 12.56
C THR A 137 -1.16 12.71 11.06
N VAL A 138 -2.29 12.40 10.46
CA VAL A 138 -2.45 12.23 9.01
C VAL A 138 -3.46 13.25 8.51
N ARG A 139 -3.11 13.94 7.41
CA ARG A 139 -3.95 14.96 6.78
C ARG A 139 -4.78 14.35 5.64
N PHE A 140 -6.10 14.52 5.74
CA PHE A 140 -7.08 14.20 4.71
C PHE A 140 -7.48 15.49 4.00
N ALA A 141 -6.60 15.94 3.10
CA ALA A 141 -6.63 17.29 2.53
C ALA A 141 -7.95 17.61 1.81
N GLN A 142 -8.57 16.64 1.14
CA GLN A 142 -9.85 16.85 0.45
C GLN A 142 -11.00 17.14 1.41
N LEU A 143 -10.93 16.62 2.63
CA LEU A 143 -11.94 16.82 3.67
C LEU A 143 -11.57 17.97 4.63
N GLY A 144 -10.34 18.50 4.54
CA GLY A 144 -9.82 19.47 5.51
C GLY A 144 -9.67 18.89 6.93
N ILE A 145 -9.58 17.57 7.07
CA ILE A 145 -9.50 16.89 8.38
C ILE A 145 -8.06 16.46 8.65
N THR A 146 -7.60 16.71 9.86
CA THR A 146 -6.37 16.13 10.40
C THR A 146 -6.73 15.28 11.61
N LEU A 147 -6.24 14.05 11.66
CA LEU A 147 -6.55 13.10 12.72
C LEU A 147 -5.30 12.41 13.24
N THR A 148 -5.30 12.06 14.53
CA THR A 148 -4.23 11.28 15.15
C THR A 148 -4.46 9.81 14.85
N SER A 149 -3.64 9.24 13.97
CA SER A 149 -3.76 7.85 13.57
C SER A 149 -3.25 6.92 14.67
N ALA A 150 -4.10 5.99 15.10
CA ALA A 150 -3.72 4.93 16.04
C ALA A 150 -2.60 4.05 15.48
N TRP A 151 -2.59 3.82 14.16
CA TRP A 151 -1.54 3.08 13.47
C TRP A 151 -0.19 3.79 13.55
N PHE A 152 -0.16 5.09 13.25
CA PHE A 152 1.08 5.86 13.29
C PHE A 152 1.56 6.04 14.73
N LEU A 153 0.64 6.29 15.68
CA LEU A 153 0.99 6.44 17.09
C LEU A 153 1.70 5.19 17.64
N LYS A 154 1.25 4.01 17.22
CA LYS A 154 1.83 2.73 17.64
C LYS A 154 3.15 2.41 16.94
N ASN A 155 3.27 2.69 15.63
CA ASN A 155 4.35 2.11 14.81
C ASN A 155 5.35 3.12 14.26
N LEU A 156 5.04 4.41 14.18
CA LEU A 156 5.87 5.38 13.46
C LEU A 156 7.26 5.55 14.09
N GLN A 157 7.30 5.87 15.38
CA GLN A 157 8.54 6.14 16.08
C GLN A 157 9.44 4.90 16.17
N SER A 158 8.86 3.75 16.52
CA SER A 158 9.60 2.49 16.61
C SER A 158 10.15 2.05 15.26
N SER A 159 9.38 2.23 14.18
CA SER A 159 9.85 1.93 12.82
C SER A 159 11.01 2.83 12.40
N ALA A 160 10.92 4.13 12.69
CA ALA A 160 12.01 5.06 12.41
C ALA A 160 13.28 4.72 13.21
N PHE A 161 13.15 4.44 14.50
CA PHE A 161 14.28 4.07 15.36
C PHE A 161 14.93 2.75 14.94
N ALA A 162 14.13 1.71 14.71
CA ALA A 162 14.63 0.42 14.28
C ALA A 162 15.27 0.46 12.88
N CYS A 163 14.69 1.26 11.98
CA CYS A 163 15.29 1.50 10.66
C CYS A 163 16.65 2.19 10.78
N TRP A 164 16.74 3.25 11.57
CA TRP A 164 17.95 4.03 11.76
C TRP A 164 19.07 3.26 12.49
N LEU A 165 18.77 2.70 13.67
CA LEU A 165 19.78 2.11 14.55
C LEU A 165 20.23 0.73 14.10
N TYR A 166 19.28 -0.08 13.62
CA TYR A 166 19.51 -1.49 13.36
C TYR A 166 19.49 -1.85 11.88
N SER A 167 19.26 -0.88 10.99
CA SER A 167 19.06 -1.15 9.56
C SER A 167 17.99 -2.23 9.33
N ASN A 168 16.97 -2.25 10.18
CA ASN A 168 15.91 -3.25 10.12
C ASN A 168 15.07 -3.00 8.86
N LEU A 169 15.23 -3.87 7.86
CA LEU A 169 14.59 -3.72 6.56
C LEU A 169 13.06 -3.63 6.68
N THR A 170 12.44 -4.51 7.47
CA THR A 170 10.98 -4.50 7.69
C THR A 170 10.52 -3.17 8.30
N ALA A 171 11.25 -2.65 9.30
CA ALA A 171 10.96 -1.36 9.90
C ALA A 171 11.12 -0.18 8.91
N CYS A 172 12.16 -0.22 8.07
CA CYS A 172 12.36 0.75 7.01
C CYS A 172 11.25 0.70 5.95
N GLN A 173 10.77 -0.49 5.59
CA GLN A 173 9.62 -0.69 4.71
C GLN A 173 8.33 -0.16 5.36
N ALA A 174 8.11 -0.41 6.66
CA ALA A 174 6.95 0.09 7.40
C ALA A 174 6.93 1.64 7.45
N LEU A 175 8.09 2.26 7.73
CA LEU A 175 8.24 3.71 7.68
C LEU A 175 7.94 4.25 6.27
N GLY A 176 8.47 3.58 5.25
CA GLY A 176 8.18 3.95 3.87
C GLY A 176 6.70 3.84 3.52
N ASN A 177 6.03 2.78 3.95
CA ASN A 177 4.59 2.58 3.75
C ASN A 177 3.77 3.66 4.45
N MET A 178 4.11 4.04 5.69
CA MET A 178 3.49 5.17 6.38
C MET A 178 3.71 6.50 5.63
N CYS A 179 4.87 6.71 5.00
CA CYS A 179 5.07 7.87 4.14
C CYS A 179 4.16 7.83 2.88
N VAL A 180 3.99 6.66 2.25
CA VAL A 180 3.05 6.51 1.14
C VAL A 180 1.61 6.78 1.58
N MET A 181 1.20 6.32 2.78
CA MET A 181 -0.11 6.64 3.37
C MET A 181 -0.32 8.16 3.56
N ASN A 182 0.77 8.91 3.79
CA ASN A 182 0.78 10.38 3.80
C ASN A 182 0.97 11.01 2.40
N MET A 183 0.56 10.29 1.34
CA MET A 183 0.62 10.71 -0.06
C MET A 183 2.01 11.02 -0.59
N ASN A 184 3.06 10.48 0.04
CA ASN A 184 4.45 10.82 -0.29
C ASN A 184 4.73 12.33 -0.21
N SER A 185 3.97 13.05 0.61
CA SER A 185 4.08 14.50 0.69
C SER A 185 5.33 14.88 1.48
N LEU A 186 6.09 15.83 0.94
CA LEU A 186 7.35 16.29 1.52
C LEU A 186 7.22 17.74 1.96
N HIS A 187 7.70 18.03 3.17
CA HIS A 187 7.81 19.38 3.70
C HIS A 187 9.08 19.50 4.53
N SER A 188 9.87 20.55 4.28
CA SER A 188 11.23 20.71 4.83
C SER A 188 11.32 20.72 6.36
N SER A 189 10.27 21.16 7.05
CA SER A 189 10.21 21.19 8.52
C SER A 189 9.28 20.15 9.15
N SER A 190 8.73 19.23 8.35
CA SER A 190 7.84 18.19 8.88
C SER A 190 8.63 17.07 9.57
N THR A 191 8.11 16.58 10.69
CA THR A 191 8.55 15.35 11.34
C THR A 191 7.48 14.26 11.24
N ASP A 192 6.68 14.29 10.18
CA ASP A 192 5.74 13.21 9.85
C ASP A 192 6.48 11.98 9.29
N ALA A 193 5.74 10.98 8.81
CA ALA A 193 6.33 9.77 8.28
C ALA A 193 7.29 10.01 7.10
N CYS A 194 6.99 10.96 6.21
CA CYS A 194 7.87 11.28 5.08
C CYS A 194 9.06 12.13 5.51
N GLY A 195 8.86 13.06 6.45
CA GLY A 195 9.95 13.82 7.07
C GLY A 195 10.96 12.91 7.79
N LEU A 196 10.48 11.93 8.57
CA LEU A 196 11.34 10.92 9.20
C LEU A 196 12.05 10.02 8.19
N PHE A 197 11.35 9.58 7.15
CA PHE A 197 11.94 8.82 6.05
C PHE A 197 13.09 9.60 5.40
N GLN A 198 12.86 10.87 5.09
CA GLN A 198 13.86 11.75 4.47
C GLN A 198 15.03 12.03 5.41
N TYR A 199 14.77 12.25 6.70
CA TYR A 199 15.81 12.41 7.71
C TYR A 199 16.77 11.21 7.72
N ILE A 200 16.23 9.98 7.73
CA ILE A 200 17.03 8.75 7.70
C ILE A 200 17.76 8.62 6.36
N PHE A 201 17.10 8.91 5.23
CA PHE A 201 17.70 8.85 3.90
C PHE A 201 18.94 9.73 3.76
N VAL A 202 18.87 10.97 4.24
CA VAL A 202 19.99 11.92 4.22
C VAL A 202 21.08 11.47 5.20
N SER A 203 20.69 11.11 6.42
CA SER A 203 21.62 10.77 7.50
C SER A 203 22.34 9.43 7.27
N THR A 204 21.82 8.57 6.38
CA THR A 204 22.43 7.29 5.97
C THR A 204 23.17 7.35 4.63
N ALA A 205 23.52 8.53 4.11
CA ALA A 205 24.22 8.66 2.82
C ALA A 205 25.50 7.79 2.69
N ARG A 206 26.23 7.60 3.81
CA ARG A 206 27.43 6.75 3.88
C ARG A 206 27.20 5.26 3.59
N VAL A 207 25.96 4.78 3.66
CA VAL A 207 25.61 3.37 3.46
C VAL A 207 25.59 3.00 1.97
N GLY A 208 25.62 3.99 1.06
CA GLY A 208 25.69 3.78 -0.38
C GLY A 208 24.33 3.58 -1.04
N ILE A 209 24.37 3.32 -2.35
CA ILE A 209 23.20 3.21 -3.21
C ILE A 209 23.07 1.85 -3.87
N VAL A 210 21.82 1.45 -4.12
CA VAL A 210 21.47 0.18 -4.75
C VAL A 210 21.38 0.37 -6.26
N HIS A 211 22.01 -0.55 -7.02
CA HIS A 211 21.96 -0.58 -8.50
C HIS A 211 22.28 0.77 -9.18
N SER A 212 23.17 1.57 -8.59
CA SER A 212 23.55 2.90 -9.09
C SER A 212 22.36 3.88 -9.19
N ILE A 213 21.29 3.66 -8.41
CA ILE A 213 20.12 4.55 -8.34
C ILE A 213 20.32 5.53 -7.19
N PRO A 214 20.54 6.84 -7.45
CA PRO A 214 20.90 7.82 -6.41
C PRO A 214 19.88 7.94 -5.26
N TYR A 215 18.63 7.62 -5.55
CA TYR A 215 17.49 7.73 -4.64
C TYR A 215 17.11 6.41 -3.95
N TRP A 216 17.96 5.37 -4.07
CA TRP A 216 17.75 4.07 -3.43
C TRP A 216 18.93 3.71 -2.53
N ARG A 217 18.75 3.78 -1.20
CA ARG A 217 19.76 3.38 -0.20
C ARG A 217 19.65 1.90 0.13
N HIS A 218 20.76 1.23 0.48
CA HIS A 218 20.82 -0.23 0.72
C HIS A 218 19.83 -0.78 1.76
N ASN A 219 19.30 0.06 2.67
CA ASN A 219 18.37 -0.37 3.72
C ASN A 219 17.01 0.32 3.68
N LEU A 220 16.78 1.22 2.73
CA LEU A 220 15.50 1.95 2.59
C LEU A 220 14.76 1.48 1.34
N PRO A 221 13.42 1.42 1.37
CA PRO A 221 12.66 1.31 0.13
C PRO A 221 12.94 2.50 -0.78
N TRP A 222 13.04 2.25 -2.08
CA TRP A 222 13.09 3.32 -3.08
C TRP A 222 11.68 3.90 -3.25
N LEU A 223 11.44 5.12 -2.76
CA LEU A 223 10.11 5.75 -2.84
C LEU A 223 10.01 6.86 -3.88
N TYR A 224 11.12 7.57 -4.15
CA TYR A 224 11.13 8.78 -4.97
C TYR A 224 12.16 8.67 -6.10
N TYR A 225 11.83 9.21 -7.27
CA TYR A 225 12.76 9.34 -8.39
C TYR A 225 13.57 10.66 -8.35
N GLY A 226 13.38 11.47 -7.31
CA GLY A 226 14.01 12.76 -7.11
C GLY A 226 13.83 13.26 -5.68
N ASP A 227 14.68 14.18 -5.26
CA ASP A 227 14.57 14.92 -3.98
C ASP A 227 13.75 16.21 -4.12
N GLN A 228 13.51 16.66 -5.35
CA GLN A 228 12.69 17.80 -5.70
C GLN A 228 11.92 17.55 -7.02
N PRO A 229 10.82 18.28 -7.28
CA PRO A 229 10.16 18.26 -8.58
C PRO A 229 11.11 18.72 -9.70
N GLY A 230 10.96 18.20 -10.93
CA GLY A 230 11.85 18.59 -12.04
C GLY A 230 12.39 17.44 -12.88
N LEU A 231 12.48 16.25 -12.31
CA LEU A 231 13.26 15.14 -12.89
C LEU A 231 12.43 14.13 -13.70
N ALA A 232 11.11 14.32 -13.79
CA ALA A 232 10.22 13.33 -14.39
C ALA A 232 10.52 13.06 -15.89
N SER A 233 10.88 14.08 -16.66
CA SER A 233 11.24 13.93 -18.08
C SER A 233 12.46 13.02 -18.27
N GLN A 234 13.46 13.13 -17.39
CA GLN A 234 14.64 12.27 -17.44
C GLN A 234 14.32 10.81 -17.13
N VAL A 235 13.30 10.54 -16.33
CA VAL A 235 12.84 9.18 -16.01
C VAL A 235 12.00 8.61 -17.14
N LEU A 236 11.13 9.43 -17.74
CA LEU A 236 10.08 8.97 -18.65
C LEU A 236 10.46 9.07 -20.13
N GLU A 237 11.51 9.81 -20.50
CA GLU A 237 11.84 10.06 -21.92
C GLU A 237 13.31 9.80 -22.28
N LYS A 238 14.20 9.71 -21.29
CA LYS A 238 15.65 9.54 -21.57
C LYS A 238 15.97 8.21 -22.26
N ASN A 239 15.34 7.13 -21.82
CA ASN A 239 15.58 5.79 -22.32
C ASN A 239 14.26 5.17 -22.78
N HIS A 240 14.27 4.47 -23.91
CA HIS A 240 13.14 3.64 -24.34
C HIS A 240 13.22 2.26 -23.68
N PHE A 241 12.06 1.62 -23.55
CA PHE A 241 11.99 0.25 -23.06
C PHE A 241 12.71 -0.70 -24.04
N PRO A 242 13.48 -1.70 -23.57
CA PRO A 242 14.29 -2.55 -24.45
C PRO A 242 13.49 -3.49 -25.35
N THR A 243 12.22 -3.76 -25.00
CA THR A 243 11.36 -4.67 -25.77
C THR A 243 10.58 -3.93 -26.85
N THR A 244 10.44 -4.60 -27.98
CA THR A 244 9.69 -4.15 -29.16
C THR A 244 8.36 -4.90 -29.18
N PHE A 245 7.23 -4.18 -29.16
CA PHE A 245 5.90 -4.80 -29.11
C PHE A 245 5.21 -4.77 -30.49
N SER A 246 4.31 -5.73 -30.71
CA SER A 246 3.54 -5.91 -31.94
C SER A 246 2.09 -6.29 -31.60
N PHE A 247 1.18 -6.09 -32.56
CA PHE A 247 -0.21 -6.58 -32.45
C PHE A 247 -0.35 -8.06 -32.82
N LYS A 248 0.69 -8.65 -33.43
CA LYS A 248 0.74 -10.05 -33.89
C LYS A 248 2.08 -10.65 -33.51
N GLY A 249 2.08 -11.90 -33.07
CA GLY A 249 3.30 -12.60 -32.68
C GLY A 249 3.05 -13.56 -31.53
N THR A 250 4.11 -13.84 -30.78
CA THR A 250 4.04 -14.66 -29.56
C THR A 250 3.53 -13.82 -28.38
N ASP A 251 3.17 -14.48 -27.28
CA ASP A 251 2.73 -13.81 -26.04
C ASP A 251 3.73 -12.75 -25.52
N LYS A 252 5.03 -12.89 -25.83
CA LYS A 252 6.06 -11.92 -25.45
C LYS A 252 5.99 -10.62 -26.25
N ASP A 253 5.46 -10.69 -27.47
CA ASP A 253 5.42 -9.57 -28.42
C ASP A 253 4.12 -8.76 -28.27
N VAL A 254 3.05 -9.39 -27.76
CA VAL A 254 1.69 -8.84 -27.76
C VAL A 254 1.15 -8.50 -26.36
N LYS A 255 1.90 -8.75 -25.27
CA LYS A 255 1.47 -8.48 -23.89
C LYS A 255 2.49 -7.68 -23.10
N LEU A 256 1.97 -6.75 -22.29
CA LEU A 256 2.73 -6.03 -21.28
C LEU A 256 2.71 -6.81 -19.96
N LYS A 257 3.83 -7.45 -19.63
CA LYS A 257 3.94 -8.30 -18.46
C LYS A 257 4.25 -7.50 -17.20
N PHE A 258 3.22 -6.89 -16.62
CA PHE A 258 3.37 -6.19 -15.35
C PHE A 258 3.44 -7.14 -14.17
N ILE A 259 4.43 -6.94 -13.31
CA ILE A 259 4.66 -7.67 -12.06
C ILE A 259 4.66 -6.66 -10.91
N ALA A 260 3.98 -7.00 -9.81
CA ALA A 260 3.97 -6.23 -8.58
C ALA A 260 4.74 -6.95 -7.47
N ALA A 261 5.61 -6.23 -6.77
CA ALA A 261 6.03 -6.59 -5.42
C ALA A 261 5.00 -6.00 -4.44
N SER A 262 4.46 -6.85 -3.57
CA SER A 262 3.43 -6.46 -2.60
C SER A 262 3.96 -6.47 -1.16
N PHE A 263 3.52 -5.50 -0.36
CA PHE A 263 3.92 -5.34 1.04
C PHE A 263 2.70 -5.04 1.93
N ASP A 264 2.72 -5.50 3.16
CA ASP A 264 1.71 -5.11 4.16
C ASP A 264 2.05 -3.77 4.83
N ALA A 265 1.12 -3.23 5.63
CA ALA A 265 1.33 -1.99 6.37
C ALA A 265 2.51 -2.06 7.37
N ALA A 266 2.83 -3.24 7.89
CA ALA A 266 3.94 -3.47 8.81
C ALA A 266 5.30 -3.60 8.10
N GLY A 267 5.35 -3.48 6.77
CA GLY A 267 6.57 -3.52 5.98
C GLY A 267 7.03 -4.92 5.59
N ASN A 268 6.24 -5.97 5.84
CA ASN A 268 6.58 -7.32 5.42
C ASN A 268 6.35 -7.45 3.91
N PHE A 269 7.30 -8.12 3.24
CA PHE A 269 7.11 -8.54 1.87
C PHE A 269 6.09 -9.68 1.82
N LEU A 270 5.08 -9.54 0.97
CA LEU A 270 4.02 -10.54 0.80
C LEU A 270 4.36 -11.50 -0.34
N LYS A 271 4.46 -10.97 -1.56
CA LYS A 271 4.75 -11.77 -2.77
C LYS A 271 5.05 -10.91 -3.99
N TRP A 272 5.69 -11.55 -4.97
CA TRP A 272 5.69 -11.15 -6.36
C TRP A 272 4.46 -11.72 -7.05
N GLN A 273 3.76 -10.92 -7.85
CA GLN A 273 2.56 -11.40 -8.57
C GLN A 273 2.33 -10.64 -9.87
N SER A 274 1.79 -11.34 -10.87
CA SER A 274 1.30 -10.72 -12.11
C SER A 274 0.11 -9.81 -11.81
N LEU A 275 -0.06 -8.72 -12.57
CA LEU A 275 -1.27 -7.89 -12.48
C LEU A 275 -2.51 -8.52 -13.16
N GLU A 276 -2.32 -9.59 -13.94
CA GLU A 276 -3.43 -10.38 -14.45
C GLU A 276 -4.33 -10.87 -13.30
N GLY A 277 -5.64 -10.87 -13.53
CA GLY A 277 -6.64 -11.17 -12.50
C GLY A 277 -7.22 -9.98 -11.77
N GLY A 278 -6.92 -8.77 -12.24
CA GLY A 278 -7.60 -7.57 -11.76
C GLY A 278 -7.07 -7.04 -10.44
N ILE A 279 -5.78 -7.24 -10.13
CA ILE A 279 -5.21 -6.89 -8.83
C ILE A 279 -5.34 -5.38 -8.53
N LEU A 280 -5.22 -4.53 -9.55
CA LEU A 280 -5.38 -3.07 -9.41
C LEU A 280 -6.80 -2.59 -9.75
N GLN A 281 -7.60 -3.45 -10.38
CA GLN A 281 -8.96 -3.16 -10.81
C GLN A 281 -9.92 -3.43 -9.65
N LEU A 282 -10.27 -2.39 -8.91
CA LEU A 282 -11.26 -2.49 -7.82
C LEU A 282 -12.66 -2.91 -8.32
N CYS A 283 -12.98 -2.64 -9.58
CA CYS A 283 -14.24 -3.05 -10.19
C CYS A 283 -14.20 -4.53 -10.58
N PRO A 284 -15.18 -5.35 -10.12
CA PRO A 284 -15.24 -6.76 -10.49
C PRO A 284 -15.63 -6.91 -11.97
N ASP A 285 -14.99 -7.85 -12.67
CA ASP A 285 -15.36 -8.30 -14.00
C ASP A 285 -14.81 -9.72 -14.23
N THR A 286 -15.06 -10.29 -15.40
CA THR A 286 -14.48 -11.56 -15.85
C THR A 286 -12.96 -11.44 -16.04
N GLN A 287 -12.23 -12.50 -15.68
CA GLN A 287 -10.79 -12.60 -15.86
C GLN A 287 -10.31 -12.16 -17.25
N THR A 288 -11.03 -12.59 -18.30
CA THR A 288 -10.71 -12.26 -19.69
C THR A 288 -10.75 -10.76 -19.96
N LYS A 289 -11.76 -10.05 -19.44
CA LYS A 289 -11.88 -8.60 -19.59
C LYS A 289 -10.83 -7.87 -18.76
N LEU A 290 -10.61 -8.29 -17.52
CA LEU A 290 -9.58 -7.70 -16.65
C LEU A 290 -8.18 -7.82 -17.27
N ASN A 291 -7.87 -8.99 -17.85
CA ASN A 291 -6.59 -9.25 -18.50
C ASN A 291 -6.41 -8.51 -19.83
N ALA A 292 -7.50 -8.11 -20.50
CA ALA A 292 -7.42 -7.34 -21.75
C ALA A 292 -6.72 -5.98 -21.55
N ALA A 293 -6.70 -5.44 -20.32
CA ALA A 293 -5.97 -4.24 -19.97
C ALA A 293 -4.45 -4.32 -20.26
N PHE A 294 -3.88 -5.52 -20.30
CA PHE A 294 -2.44 -5.73 -20.47
C PHE A 294 -2.06 -6.23 -21.87
N ALA A 295 -3.03 -6.35 -22.77
CA ALA A 295 -2.77 -6.62 -24.18
C ALA A 295 -2.23 -5.37 -24.87
N PHE A 296 -1.09 -5.50 -25.55
CA PHE A 296 -0.44 -4.37 -26.21
C PHE A 296 -1.35 -3.75 -27.27
N GLY A 297 -1.48 -2.43 -27.22
CA GLY A 297 -2.30 -1.67 -28.16
C GLY A 297 -3.79 -1.64 -27.85
N THR A 298 -4.22 -2.20 -26.71
CA THR A 298 -5.62 -2.20 -26.29
C THR A 298 -5.91 -1.06 -25.32
N THR A 299 -6.71 -0.09 -25.75
CA THR A 299 -7.27 0.91 -24.82
C THR A 299 -8.30 0.23 -23.93
N TYR A 300 -8.10 0.30 -22.61
CA TYR A 300 -8.98 -0.30 -21.61
C TYR A 300 -9.55 0.78 -20.69
N GLN A 301 -10.82 0.65 -20.36
CA GLN A 301 -11.46 1.51 -19.36
C GLN A 301 -12.54 0.75 -18.60
N GLN A 302 -12.54 0.94 -17.29
CA GLN A 302 -13.53 0.38 -16.38
C GLN A 302 -13.87 1.41 -15.31
N SER A 303 -15.15 1.52 -14.97
CA SER A 303 -15.65 2.40 -13.92
C SER A 303 -16.87 1.80 -13.25
N CYS A 304 -16.96 1.89 -11.93
CA CYS A 304 -18.08 1.35 -11.16
C CYS A 304 -18.22 2.06 -9.81
N LYS A 305 -19.35 1.82 -9.14
CA LYS A 305 -19.57 2.20 -7.73
C LYS A 305 -19.28 1.00 -6.84
N ILE A 306 -18.51 1.21 -5.78
CA ILE A 306 -18.24 0.20 -4.76
C ILE A 306 -18.80 0.68 -3.43
N SER A 307 -19.50 -0.21 -2.72
CA SER A 307 -19.99 0.06 -1.36
C SER A 307 -18.83 0.26 -0.39
N VAL A 308 -18.95 1.24 0.51
CA VAL A 308 -17.98 1.48 1.59
C VAL A 308 -17.94 0.28 2.55
N SER A 309 -19.08 -0.36 2.87
CA SER A 309 -19.10 -1.55 3.72
C SER A 309 -18.27 -2.70 3.14
N ARG A 310 -18.37 -2.91 1.82
CA ARG A 310 -17.53 -3.90 1.12
C ARG A 310 -16.05 -3.54 1.15
N ILE A 311 -15.70 -2.26 0.94
CA ILE A 311 -14.30 -1.82 1.00
C ILE A 311 -13.68 -2.08 2.38
N LEU A 312 -14.43 -1.81 3.45
CA LEU A 312 -13.96 -2.04 4.82
C LEU A 312 -13.76 -3.53 5.14
N LEU A 313 -14.53 -4.42 4.52
CA LEU A 313 -14.38 -5.87 4.66
C LEU A 313 -13.20 -6.40 3.83
N ASP A 314 -13.18 -6.08 2.53
CA ASP A 314 -12.23 -6.64 1.56
C ASP A 314 -10.82 -6.02 1.72
N PHE A 315 -10.71 -4.79 2.24
CA PHE A 315 -9.47 -4.01 2.33
C PHE A 315 -9.20 -3.45 3.73
N ALA A 316 -9.54 -4.22 4.78
CA ALA A 316 -9.27 -3.83 6.17
C ALA A 316 -7.78 -3.56 6.45
N ASN A 317 -6.89 -4.26 5.73
CA ASN A 317 -5.45 -4.12 5.82
C ASN A 317 -4.88 -3.61 4.47
N PRO A 318 -4.23 -2.44 4.45
CA PRO A 318 -3.64 -1.88 3.24
C PRO A 318 -2.52 -2.76 2.69
N VAL A 319 -2.50 -2.90 1.36
CA VAL A 319 -1.41 -3.53 0.60
C VAL A 319 -0.77 -2.47 -0.30
N PHE A 320 0.55 -2.44 -0.28
CA PHE A 320 1.38 -1.50 -1.04
C PHE A 320 2.06 -2.21 -2.19
N TYR A 321 2.20 -1.52 -3.33
CA TYR A 321 2.68 -2.10 -4.57
C TYR A 321 3.84 -1.29 -5.14
N ASP A 322 4.94 -1.97 -5.46
CA ASP A 322 5.96 -1.50 -6.38
C ASP A 322 5.79 -2.25 -7.71
N LEU A 323 5.57 -1.52 -8.82
CA LEU A 323 5.32 -2.15 -10.12
C LEU A 323 6.58 -2.20 -10.99
N PHE A 324 6.63 -3.27 -11.78
CA PHE A 324 7.67 -3.53 -12.75
C PHE A 324 7.07 -4.03 -14.05
N LEU A 325 7.74 -3.74 -15.16
CA LEU A 325 7.49 -4.36 -16.44
C LEU A 325 8.61 -5.38 -16.70
N GLU A 326 8.23 -6.65 -16.87
CA GLU A 326 9.17 -7.72 -17.18
C GLU A 326 9.63 -7.64 -18.64
N TYR A 327 10.93 -7.84 -18.86
CA TYR A 327 11.52 -8.04 -20.19
C TYR A 327 12.65 -9.06 -20.16
N ASN A 328 13.14 -9.42 -21.35
CA ASN A 328 14.30 -10.29 -21.51
C ASN A 328 15.35 -9.55 -22.33
N ALA A 329 16.51 -9.26 -21.74
CA ALA A 329 17.61 -8.55 -22.42
C ALA A 329 18.42 -9.44 -23.39
N GLY A 330 17.96 -10.67 -23.71
CA GLY A 330 18.63 -11.59 -24.63
C GLY A 330 19.71 -12.46 -23.98
N ASN A 331 19.95 -12.33 -22.68
CA ASN A 331 20.88 -13.14 -21.88
C ASN A 331 20.24 -14.39 -21.27
N GLY A 332 18.96 -14.65 -21.53
CA GLY A 332 18.20 -15.75 -20.93
C GLY A 332 17.69 -15.47 -19.52
N GLN A 333 17.99 -14.29 -18.94
CA GLN A 333 17.50 -13.85 -17.63
C GLN A 333 16.25 -12.96 -17.80
N GLN A 334 15.34 -13.04 -16.84
CA GLN A 334 14.19 -12.14 -16.73
C GLN A 334 14.63 -10.88 -15.99
N ASP A 335 14.51 -9.74 -16.66
CA ASP A 335 14.84 -8.43 -16.12
C ASP A 335 13.57 -7.65 -15.79
N LEU A 336 13.65 -6.80 -14.76
CA LEU A 336 12.53 -5.99 -14.30
C LEU A 336 12.82 -4.50 -14.48
N TRP A 337 11.92 -3.80 -15.15
CA TRP A 337 11.98 -2.35 -15.29
C TRP A 337 10.99 -1.69 -14.35
N ALA A 338 11.47 -0.87 -13.41
CA ALA A 338 10.60 -0.19 -12.46
C ALA A 338 9.66 0.81 -13.15
N VAL A 339 8.36 0.72 -12.84
CA VAL A 339 7.32 1.57 -13.41
C VAL A 339 7.06 2.74 -12.45
N PRO A 340 7.34 4.00 -12.84
CA PRO A 340 7.10 5.16 -11.99
C PRO A 340 5.61 5.45 -11.75
N VAL A 341 5.33 6.15 -10.67
CA VAL A 341 4.01 6.54 -10.20
C VAL A 341 3.89 8.06 -10.06
N LEU A 342 2.96 8.65 -10.81
CA LEU A 342 2.48 10.02 -10.67
C LEU A 342 1.30 10.04 -9.69
N ASN A 343 1.57 10.37 -8.42
CA ASN A 343 0.54 10.54 -7.40
C ASN A 343 -0.02 11.97 -7.47
N LEU A 344 -1.28 12.11 -7.90
CA LEU A 344 -1.94 13.42 -8.06
C LEU A 344 -2.25 14.13 -6.73
N ASN A 345 -2.17 13.40 -5.62
CA ASN A 345 -2.42 13.91 -4.26
C ASN A 345 -1.12 14.27 -3.52
N LEU A 346 0.05 14.06 -4.15
CA LEU A 346 1.34 14.41 -3.57
C LEU A 346 1.48 15.93 -3.44
N GLN A 347 1.87 16.38 -2.23
CA GLN A 347 2.24 17.77 -1.99
C GLN A 347 3.74 17.90 -1.73
N TYR A 348 4.36 18.92 -2.33
CA TYR A 348 5.72 19.33 -2.02
C TYR A 348 5.66 20.77 -1.52
N ASN A 349 6.06 21.00 -0.27
CA ASN A 349 5.90 22.30 0.42
C ASN A 349 4.47 22.86 0.30
N GLU A 350 3.48 22.02 0.63
CA GLU A 350 2.03 22.33 0.61
C GLU A 350 1.42 22.59 -0.78
N GLN A 351 2.19 22.43 -1.86
CA GLN A 351 1.71 22.59 -3.24
C GLN A 351 1.55 21.25 -3.95
N PHE A 352 0.43 21.06 -4.66
CA PHE A 352 0.22 19.89 -5.50
C PHE A 352 1.05 19.98 -6.78
N VAL A 353 2.18 19.27 -6.81
CA VAL A 353 3.16 19.36 -7.91
C VAL A 353 2.81 18.47 -9.11
N ASN A 354 1.92 17.49 -8.93
CA ASN A 354 1.61 16.47 -9.93
C ASN A 354 0.28 16.69 -10.67
N GLN A 355 -0.44 17.80 -10.44
CA GLN A 355 -1.76 18.05 -11.07
C GLN A 355 -1.68 18.79 -12.41
N GLY A 356 -0.58 19.51 -12.68
CA GLY A 356 -0.37 20.22 -13.93
C GLY A 356 0.00 19.28 -15.08
N SER A 357 -0.18 19.73 -16.33
CA SER A 357 0.20 18.97 -17.53
C SER A 357 1.70 19.02 -17.85
N ASN A 358 2.45 19.97 -17.27
CA ASN A 358 3.88 20.10 -17.51
C ASN A 358 4.67 19.06 -16.71
N MET A 359 5.17 18.05 -17.42
CA MET A 359 5.97 16.97 -16.85
C MET A 359 7.21 17.46 -16.09
N ASN A 360 7.80 18.61 -16.46
CA ASN A 360 8.95 19.16 -15.75
C ASN A 360 8.60 19.70 -14.35
N ASN A 361 7.32 19.74 -13.97
CA ASN A 361 6.93 20.13 -12.61
C ASN A 361 6.66 18.90 -11.72
N TRP A 362 6.69 17.69 -12.27
CA TRP A 362 6.29 16.50 -11.54
C TRP A 362 7.39 15.97 -10.62
N LEU A 363 6.95 15.37 -9.51
CA LEU A 363 7.75 14.54 -8.63
C LEU A 363 7.20 13.11 -8.67
N LEU A 364 7.94 12.22 -9.34
CA LEU A 364 7.57 10.82 -9.50
C LEU A 364 7.95 10.02 -8.25
N THR A 365 7.05 9.09 -7.91
CA THR A 365 7.20 8.14 -6.81
C THR A 365 7.22 6.71 -7.36
N ARG A 366 7.41 5.72 -6.50
CA ARG A 366 7.46 4.31 -6.92
C ARG A 366 6.36 3.43 -6.34
N ARG A 367 5.99 3.69 -5.08
CA ARG A 367 5.06 2.87 -4.31
C ARG A 367 3.71 3.53 -4.17
N PHE A 368 2.64 2.74 -4.29
CA PHE A 368 1.26 3.20 -4.06
C PHE A 368 0.42 2.09 -3.41
N PHE A 369 -0.83 2.40 -3.03
CA PHE A 369 -1.79 1.45 -2.47
C PHE A 369 -3.17 1.66 -3.10
N LEU A 370 -4.09 0.72 -2.89
CA LEU A 370 -5.47 0.85 -3.39
C LEU A 370 -6.42 1.45 -2.34
N VAL A 371 -6.33 0.97 -1.10
CA VAL A 371 -7.17 1.42 0.01
C VAL A 371 -6.33 1.54 1.27
N ASP A 372 -6.48 2.67 1.96
CA ASP A 372 -6.00 2.89 3.30
C ASP A 372 -7.18 2.99 4.28
N ALA A 373 -7.35 1.93 5.06
CA ALA A 373 -8.31 1.81 6.14
C ALA A 373 -7.68 1.88 7.54
N LEU A 374 -6.37 2.17 7.63
CA LEU A 374 -5.63 2.21 8.90
C LEU A 374 -5.32 3.64 9.35
N SER A 375 -4.91 4.53 8.44
CA SER A 375 -4.53 5.89 8.83
C SER A 375 -5.69 6.61 9.51
N GLY A 376 -6.92 6.44 9.02
CA GLY A 376 -8.10 7.08 9.58
C GLY A 376 -8.69 6.43 10.83
N LYS A 377 -8.06 5.41 11.41
CA LYS A 377 -8.43 4.87 12.72
C LYS A 377 -7.92 5.81 13.81
N GLU A 378 -8.84 6.49 14.48
CA GLU A 378 -8.54 7.52 15.47
C GLU A 378 -8.38 6.90 16.87
N ASN A 379 -7.22 7.08 17.49
CA ASN A 379 -6.84 6.65 18.85
C ASN A 379 -6.83 5.13 19.14
N ASP A 380 -7.71 4.33 18.54
CA ASP A 380 -7.85 2.88 18.80
C ASP A 380 -7.93 2.07 17.50
N LEU A 381 -7.06 1.05 17.38
CA LEU A 381 -7.00 0.16 16.22
C LEU A 381 -8.17 -0.83 16.15
N GLY A 382 -8.82 -1.11 17.29
CA GLY A 382 -9.99 -1.99 17.39
C GLY A 382 -11.29 -1.37 16.89
N LYS A 383 -11.31 -0.04 16.69
CA LYS A 383 -12.48 0.70 16.19
C LYS A 383 -12.47 0.79 14.66
N PRO A 384 -13.66 0.96 14.04
CA PRO A 384 -13.74 1.27 12.61
C PRO A 384 -13.07 2.63 12.32
N PRO A 385 -12.49 2.80 11.12
CA PRO A 385 -11.88 4.07 10.74
C PRO A 385 -12.94 5.19 10.63
N ARG A 386 -12.55 6.41 10.96
CA ARG A 386 -13.37 7.61 10.73
C ARG A 386 -13.31 8.07 9.28
N VAL A 387 -12.15 7.92 8.65
CA VAL A 387 -11.90 8.27 7.25
C VAL A 387 -11.18 7.12 6.58
N ILE A 388 -11.51 6.82 5.32
CA ILE A 388 -10.71 5.94 4.47
C ILE A 388 -10.22 6.71 3.25
N ARG A 389 -9.10 6.26 2.68
CA ARG A 389 -8.56 6.82 1.45
C ARG A 389 -8.48 5.74 0.40
N ILE A 390 -9.03 6.01 -0.78
CA ILE A 390 -9.18 5.01 -1.86
C ILE A 390 -8.56 5.56 -3.14
N ALA A 391 -7.79 4.74 -3.86
CA ALA A 391 -7.34 5.03 -5.21
C ALA A 391 -8.54 5.03 -6.18
N SER A 392 -9.22 6.16 -6.29
CA SER A 392 -10.45 6.32 -7.07
C SER A 392 -10.21 6.38 -8.57
N LYS A 393 -8.99 6.71 -9.00
CA LYS A 393 -8.59 6.65 -10.41
C LYS A 393 -7.18 6.12 -10.54
N ILE A 394 -7.02 5.06 -11.33
CA ILE A 394 -5.73 4.54 -11.76
C ILE A 394 -5.69 4.54 -13.29
N THR A 395 -4.64 5.12 -13.85
CA THR A 395 -4.39 5.11 -15.29
C THR A 395 -2.98 4.61 -15.56
N ILE A 396 -2.84 3.61 -16.44
CA ILE A 396 -1.55 3.20 -16.99
C ILE A 396 -1.39 3.88 -18.35
N SER A 397 -0.48 4.84 -18.45
CA SER A 397 -0.18 5.53 -19.69
C SER A 397 1.02 4.90 -20.39
N ILE A 398 0.85 4.53 -21.65
CA ILE A 398 1.88 3.91 -22.48
C ILE A 398 2.14 4.83 -23.66
N ARG A 399 3.34 5.39 -23.74
CA ARG A 399 3.74 6.32 -24.79
C ARG A 399 4.62 5.61 -25.79
N LEU A 400 4.24 5.64 -27.07
CA LEU A 400 5.07 5.10 -28.14
C LEU A 400 6.22 6.04 -28.47
N VAL A 401 7.39 5.48 -28.76
CA VAL A 401 8.55 6.26 -29.22
C VAL A 401 8.32 6.69 -30.66
N SER A 402 8.26 7.99 -30.89
CA SER A 402 8.09 8.58 -32.21
C SER A 402 9.18 8.12 -33.19
N HIS A 403 8.85 8.08 -34.49
CA HIS A 403 9.79 7.82 -35.60
C HIS A 403 10.49 6.45 -35.64
N THR A 404 10.10 5.49 -34.80
CA THR A 404 10.73 4.16 -34.76
C THR A 404 10.00 3.11 -35.62
N GLN A 405 8.69 3.28 -35.88
CA GLN A 405 7.79 2.31 -36.54
C GLN A 405 7.81 0.88 -35.96
N ARG A 406 8.46 0.66 -34.81
CA ARG A 406 8.74 -0.68 -34.27
C ARG A 406 7.87 -1.05 -33.07
N GLY A 407 6.96 -0.20 -32.62
CA GLY A 407 6.17 -0.51 -31.40
C GLY A 407 7.02 -0.49 -30.12
N THR A 408 8.14 0.21 -30.14
CA THR A 408 8.93 0.54 -28.95
C THR A 408 8.21 1.61 -28.13
N ILE A 409 8.26 1.49 -26.81
CA ILE A 409 7.59 2.39 -25.87
C ILE A 409 8.60 3.06 -24.95
N TYR A 410 8.24 4.23 -24.44
CA TYR A 410 8.86 4.78 -23.24
C TYR A 410 8.41 3.99 -22.00
N PRO A 411 9.12 4.10 -20.86
CA PRO A 411 8.68 3.53 -19.59
C PRO A 411 7.21 3.89 -19.32
N PRO A 412 6.32 2.91 -19.09
CA PRO A 412 4.94 3.20 -18.74
C PRO A 412 4.86 4.05 -17.47
N LEU A 413 3.81 4.83 -17.34
CA LEU A 413 3.55 5.66 -16.17
C LEU A 413 2.24 5.23 -15.52
N ILE A 414 2.27 4.98 -14.21
CA ILE A 414 1.04 4.86 -13.41
C ILE A 414 0.65 6.24 -12.91
N THR A 415 -0.55 6.68 -13.21
CA THR A 415 -1.14 7.85 -12.56
C THR A 415 -2.20 7.40 -11.57
N VAL A 416 -2.08 7.84 -10.32
CA VAL A 416 -3.03 7.51 -9.25
C VAL A 416 -3.63 8.77 -8.65
N SER A 417 -4.95 8.78 -8.49
CA SER A 417 -5.70 9.76 -7.72
C SER A 417 -6.41 9.08 -6.57
N TYR A 418 -6.31 9.70 -5.39
CA TYR A 418 -6.95 9.24 -4.18
C TYR A 418 -8.13 10.12 -3.80
N THR A 419 -9.18 9.49 -3.27
CA THR A 419 -10.35 10.13 -2.68
C THR A 419 -10.44 9.78 -1.19
N ASP A 420 -10.57 10.81 -0.36
CA ASP A 420 -10.82 10.71 1.07
C ASP A 420 -12.32 10.61 1.34
N VAL A 421 -12.75 9.62 2.12
CA VAL A 421 -14.16 9.33 2.38
C VAL A 421 -14.42 9.34 3.89
N LEU A 422 -15.22 10.30 4.34
CA LEU A 422 -15.71 10.35 5.72
C LEU A 422 -16.78 9.26 5.91
N ILE A 423 -16.56 8.38 6.89
CA ILE A 423 -17.48 7.28 7.19
C ILE A 423 -18.58 7.80 8.12
N GLN A 424 -19.82 7.71 7.62
CA GLN A 424 -21.02 8.05 8.40
C GLN A 424 -21.97 6.84 8.46
N ASN A 425 -22.30 6.28 7.29
CA ASN A 425 -23.11 5.07 7.18
C ASN A 425 -22.54 4.17 6.06
N PRO A 426 -21.67 3.20 6.40
CA PRO A 426 -21.01 2.33 5.43
C PRO A 426 -21.96 1.58 4.49
N GLU A 427 -23.16 1.25 4.95
CA GLU A 427 -24.11 0.42 4.19
C GLU A 427 -24.80 1.18 3.04
N THR A 428 -24.89 2.51 3.16
CA THR A 428 -25.53 3.36 2.14
C THR A 428 -24.52 4.17 1.34
N GLN A 429 -23.28 4.27 1.80
CA GLN A 429 -22.23 5.03 1.14
C GLN A 429 -21.56 4.19 0.03
N SER A 430 -21.31 4.84 -1.11
CA SER A 430 -20.55 4.23 -2.22
C SER A 430 -19.58 5.22 -2.82
N VAL A 431 -18.52 4.70 -3.45
CA VAL A 431 -17.43 5.47 -4.03
C VAL A 431 -17.29 5.07 -5.50
N MET A 432 -17.16 6.08 -6.37
CA MET A 432 -16.82 5.86 -7.77
C MET A 432 -15.33 5.55 -7.88
N VAL A 433 -15.00 4.44 -8.54
CA VAL A 433 -13.62 4.08 -8.85
C VAL A 433 -13.47 3.78 -10.34
N SER A 434 -12.29 4.03 -10.88
CA SER A 434 -11.98 3.78 -12.28
C SER A 434 -10.56 3.28 -12.49
N PHE A 435 -10.41 2.39 -13.45
CA PHE A 435 -9.12 1.89 -13.92
C PHE A 435 -9.07 2.01 -15.44
N SER A 436 -7.94 2.45 -15.98
CA SER A 436 -7.77 2.62 -17.42
C SER A 436 -6.35 2.36 -17.88
N VAL A 437 -6.21 1.93 -19.14
CA VAL A 437 -4.93 1.83 -19.84
C VAL A 437 -5.06 2.60 -21.14
N SER A 438 -4.20 3.59 -21.33
CA SER A 438 -4.26 4.52 -22.46
C SER A 438 -2.94 4.54 -23.22
N TYR A 439 -3.05 4.64 -24.55
CA TYR A 439 -1.92 4.75 -25.45
C TYR A 439 -1.84 6.16 -26.01
N GLU A 440 -0.63 6.73 -25.99
CA GLU A 440 -0.35 8.05 -26.56
C GLU A 440 0.77 7.94 -27.59
N MET A 441 0.61 8.64 -28.70
CA MET A 441 1.61 8.75 -29.76
C MET A 441 1.55 10.16 -30.34
N ASN A 442 2.71 10.77 -30.58
CA ASN A 442 2.74 12.04 -31.30
C ASN A 442 2.35 11.81 -32.77
N GLN A 443 1.24 12.42 -33.20
CA GLN A 443 0.72 12.30 -34.57
C GLN A 443 1.03 13.52 -35.44
N SER A 444 1.81 14.50 -34.97
CA SER A 444 2.08 15.74 -35.73
C SER A 444 2.62 15.48 -37.13
N GLU A 445 3.54 14.52 -37.27
CA GLU A 445 4.10 14.15 -38.57
C GLU A 445 3.06 13.47 -39.47
N ALA A 446 2.26 12.56 -38.92
CA ALA A 446 1.19 11.90 -39.67
C ALA A 446 0.15 12.90 -40.16
N GLN A 447 -0.16 13.92 -39.35
CA GLN A 447 -1.05 15.01 -39.73
C GLN A 447 -0.44 15.84 -40.87
N ILE A 448 0.83 16.26 -40.77
CA ILE A 448 1.54 16.97 -41.84
C ILE A 448 1.56 16.15 -43.14
N GLN A 449 1.85 14.85 -43.05
CA GLN A 449 1.87 13.97 -44.22
C GLN A 449 0.47 13.82 -44.85
N THR A 450 -0.58 13.74 -44.02
CA THR A 450 -1.96 13.67 -44.47
C THR A 450 -2.38 14.97 -45.16
N ASP A 451 -2.01 16.13 -44.60
CA ASP A 451 -2.29 17.44 -45.19
C ASP A 451 -1.62 17.61 -46.56
N ILE A 452 -0.36 17.20 -46.69
CA ILE A 452 0.35 17.19 -47.98
C ILE A 452 -0.35 16.26 -48.98
N ALA A 453 -0.71 15.05 -48.56
CA ALA A 453 -1.38 14.07 -49.44
C ALA A 453 -2.75 14.58 -49.92
N LEU A 454 -3.55 15.18 -49.03
CA LEU A 454 -4.83 15.80 -49.37
C LEU A 454 -4.66 16.94 -50.37
N GLY A 455 -3.65 17.79 -50.19
CA GLY A 455 -3.34 18.87 -51.14
C GLY A 455 -2.96 18.35 -52.53
N VAL A 456 -2.08 17.36 -52.61
CA VAL A 456 -1.62 16.79 -53.89
C VAL A 456 -2.74 16.03 -54.59
N LEU A 457 -3.43 15.12 -53.89
CA LEU A 457 -4.51 14.31 -54.46
C LEU A 457 -5.71 15.19 -54.85
N GLY A 458 -6.03 16.21 -54.05
CA GLY A 458 -7.05 17.20 -54.37
C GLY A 458 -6.71 17.97 -55.65
N GLY A 459 -5.47 18.45 -55.78
CA GLY A 459 -5.00 19.13 -56.99
C GLY A 459 -5.06 18.24 -58.25
N LEU A 460 -4.60 16.99 -58.13
CA LEU A 460 -4.70 16.01 -59.23
C LEU A 460 -6.16 15.71 -59.60
N ALA A 461 -7.06 15.60 -58.62
CA ALA A 461 -8.48 15.38 -58.86
C ALA A 461 -9.12 16.55 -59.63
N VAL A 462 -8.76 17.80 -59.32
CA VAL A 462 -9.22 18.99 -60.06
C VAL A 462 -8.67 18.99 -61.49
N LEU A 463 -7.38 18.72 -61.68
CA LEU A 463 -6.80 18.63 -63.04
C LEU A 463 -7.47 17.52 -63.86
N TRP A 464 -7.71 16.37 -63.24
CA TRP A 464 -8.40 15.26 -63.88
C TRP A 464 -9.85 15.58 -64.24
N SER A 465 -10.57 16.27 -63.35
CA SER A 465 -11.97 16.68 -63.61
C SER A 465 -12.04 17.71 -64.73
N LEU A 466 -11.09 18.66 -64.79
CA LEU A 466 -10.96 19.61 -65.90
C LEU A 466 -10.66 18.91 -67.22
N LEU A 467 -9.73 17.96 -67.24
CA LEU A 467 -9.42 17.16 -68.44
C LEU A 467 -10.64 16.35 -68.92
N LYS A 468 -11.38 15.73 -68.00
CA LYS A 468 -12.64 15.02 -68.31
C LYS A 468 -13.71 15.96 -68.83
N THR A 469 -13.88 17.12 -68.21
CA THR A 469 -14.87 18.13 -68.62
C THR A 469 -14.54 18.72 -69.99
N ALA A 470 -13.28 19.07 -70.24
CA ALA A 470 -12.80 19.53 -71.54
C ALA A 470 -12.94 18.44 -72.61
N GLY A 471 -12.60 17.19 -72.27
CA GLY A 471 -12.78 16.03 -73.13
C GLY A 471 -14.24 15.76 -73.47
N TRP A 472 -15.16 15.93 -72.50
CA TRP A 472 -16.60 15.83 -72.73
C TRP A 472 -17.10 16.97 -73.61
N LYS A 473 -16.76 18.23 -73.29
CA LYS A 473 -17.10 19.43 -74.08
C LYS A 473 -16.68 19.29 -75.55
N ARG A 474 -15.49 18.74 -75.80
CA ARG A 474 -15.00 18.49 -77.17
C ARG A 474 -15.81 17.41 -77.91
N ARG A 475 -16.34 16.41 -77.20
CA ARG A 475 -17.16 15.33 -77.80
C ARG A 475 -18.61 15.73 -78.05
N THR A 476 -19.17 16.61 -77.21
CA THR A 476 -20.56 17.08 -77.35
C THR A 476 -20.73 18.26 -78.31
N GLY A 477 -19.64 18.79 -78.86
CA GLY A 477 -19.70 19.76 -79.96
C GLY A 477 -20.41 21.06 -79.61
N SER A 478 -20.27 21.58 -78.39
CA SER A 478 -20.89 22.86 -78.04
C SER A 478 -20.22 24.01 -78.81
N SER A 479 -20.89 24.54 -79.82
CA SER A 479 -20.54 25.82 -80.45
C SER A 479 -20.65 26.95 -79.43
N ILE A 480 -19.63 27.79 -79.35
CA ILE A 480 -19.63 29.00 -78.53
C ILE A 480 -20.75 29.91 -79.06
N ILE A 481 -21.73 30.26 -78.23
CA ILE A 481 -22.69 31.32 -78.54
C ILE A 481 -21.90 32.62 -78.38
N ASP A 482 -21.58 33.26 -79.50
CA ASP A 482 -21.01 34.61 -79.54
C ASP A 482 -22.13 35.58 -79.15
N LEU A 483 -21.98 36.23 -78.00
CA LEU A 483 -22.88 37.29 -77.54
C LEU A 483 -22.35 38.62 -78.06
N GLN A 484 -23.04 39.14 -79.08
CA GLN A 484 -22.83 40.46 -79.65
C GLN A 484 -23.47 41.56 -78.78
#